data_AF-A0A1F6NFX3-F1
#
_entry.id   AF-A0A1F6NFX3-F1
#
_cell.length_a   1.000
_cell.length_b   1.000
_cell.length_c   1.000
_cell.angle_alpha   90.00
_cell.angle_beta   90.00
_cell.angle_gamma   90.00
#
_symmetry.space_group_name_H-M   'P 1'
#
loop_
_entity.id
_entity.type
_entity.pdbx_description
1 polymer ?
#
loop_
_entity_poly.entity_id
_entity_poly.type
_entity_poly.pdbx_seq_one_letter_code
_entity_poly.pdbx_strand_id
1 'polypeptide(L)' 'MAKTVKKAVKMGNYASTSEFFRHLLRDWQEGKLLAELNESRLEIAHNRGIVLKSLKDLR' A
#
# COMPACT_ATOMS: atom_id res chain seq x y z
N MET A 1 -9.48 18.87 15.62
CA MET A 1 -8.88 17.61 15.17
C MET A 1 -9.33 16.39 15.97
N ALA A 2 -9.08 16.32 17.29
CA ALA A 2 -9.42 15.14 18.09
C ALA A 2 -10.91 14.73 18.06
N LYS A 3 -11.84 15.70 18.03
CA LYS A 3 -13.29 15.43 17.87
C LYS A 3 -13.62 14.77 16.52
N THR A 4 -12.97 15.23 15.45
CA THR A 4 -13.12 14.67 14.10
C THR A 4 -12.63 13.21 14.05
N VAL A 5 -11.46 12.95 14.65
CA VAL A 5 -10.90 11.60 14.74
C VAL A 5 -11.82 10.67 15.54
N LYS A 6 -12.34 11.10 16.70
CA LYS A 6 -13.31 10.32 17.48
C LYS A 6 -14.59 10.01 16.70
N LYS A 7 -15.08 10.96 15.89
CA LYS A 7 -16.25 10.74 15.02
C LYS A 7 -15.93 9.69 13.96
N ALA A 8 -14.77 9.77 13.30
CA ALA A 8 -14.34 8.80 12.29
C ALA A 8 -14.14 7.39 12.88
N VAL A 9 -13.51 7.28 14.06
CA VAL A 9 -13.36 6.03 14.82
C VAL A 9 -14.72 5.38 15.07
N LYS A 10 -15.70 6.15 15.55
CA LYS A 10 -17.05 5.66 15.82
C LYS A 10 -17.81 5.29 14.54
N MET A 11 -17.70 6.09 13.48
CA MET A 11 -18.37 5.83 12.21
C MET A 11 -17.83 4.58 11.49
N GLY A 12 -16.52 4.35 11.57
CA GLY A 12 -15.88 3.17 10.99
C GLY A 12 -15.83 1.97 11.93
N ASN A 13 -16.48 2.02 13.09
CA ASN A 13 -16.51 0.95 14.10
C ASN A 13 -15.11 0.45 14.53
N TYR A 14 -14.13 1.35 14.64
CA TYR A 14 -12.79 1.00 15.10
C TYR A 14 -12.74 0.85 16.62
N ALA A 15 -12.02 -0.17 17.11
CA ALA A 15 -11.90 -0.42 18.55
C ALA A 15 -11.12 0.66 19.31
N SER A 16 -10.24 1.41 18.63
CA SER A 16 -9.53 2.55 19.22
C SER A 16 -9.07 3.55 18.16
N THR A 17 -8.61 4.71 18.61
CA THR A 17 -7.93 5.70 17.75
C THR A 17 -6.68 5.11 17.10
N SER A 18 -5.92 4.27 17.82
CA SER A 18 -4.73 3.62 17.28
C SER A 18 -5.05 2.60 16.20
N GLU A 19 -6.16 1.85 16.34
CA GLU A 19 -6.65 0.96 15.28
C GLU A 19 -7.01 1.76 14.02
N PHE A 20 -7.73 2.87 14.18
CA PHE A 20 -8.09 3.74 13.06
C PHE A 20 -6.86 4.23 12.29
N PHE A 21 -5.82 4.71 12.98
CA PHE A 21 -4.60 5.12 12.31
C PHE A 21 -3.81 3.96 11.69
N ARG A 22 -3.82 2.77 12.31
CA ARG A 22 -3.20 1.58 11.72
C ARG A 22 -3.91 1.13 10.44
N HIS A 23 -5.22 1.28 10.37
CA HIS A 23 -5.99 1.06 9.14
C HIS A 23 -5.61 2.08 8.07
N LEU A 24 -5.61 3.38 8.39
CA LEU A 24 -5.22 4.42 7.43
C LEU A 24 -3.79 4.22 6.88
N LEU A 25 -2.86 3.82 7.76
CA LEU A 25 -1.49 3.55 7.35
C LEU A 25 -1.43 2.36 6.37
N ARG A 26 -2.20 1.30 6.64
CA ARG A 26 -2.31 0.14 5.76
C ARG A 26 -2.87 0.53 4.39
N ASP A 27 -3.98 1.27 4.35
CA ASP A 27 -4.59 1.72 3.09
C ASP A 27 -3.60 2.55 2.27
N TRP A 28 -2.84 3.43 2.92
CA TRP A 28 -1.81 4.24 2.26
C TRP A 28 -0.67 3.36 1.72
N GLN A 29 -0.21 2.38 2.49
CA GLN A 29 0.83 1.43 2.06
C GLN A 29 0.36 0.59 0.87
N GLU A 30 -0.89 0.12 0.87
CA GLU A 30 -1.49 -0.63 -0.23
C GLU A 30 -1.59 0.22 -1.50
N GLY A 31 -1.99 1.48 -1.38
CA GLY A 31 -2.02 2.42 -2.49
C GLY A 31 -0.62 2.67 -3.08
N LYS A 32 0.39 2.86 -2.21
CA LYS A 32 1.79 3.02 -2.63
C LYS A 32 2.32 1.77 -3.34
N LEU A 33 2.06 0.59 -2.77
CA LEU A 33 2.44 -0.68 -3.36
C LEU A 33 1.80 -0.89 -4.73
N LEU A 34 0.53 -0.56 -4.89
CA LEU A 34 -0.17 -0.66 -6.17
C LEU A 34 0.45 0.29 -7.22
N ALA A 35 0.80 1.51 -6.83
CA ALA A 35 1.46 2.47 -7.72
C ALA A 35 2.83 1.95 -8.18
N GLU A 36 3.67 1.49 -7.26
CA GLU A 36 5.00 0.91 -7.55
C GLU A 36 4.90 -0.33 -8.45
N LEU A 37 3.90 -1.20 -8.22
CA LEU A 37 3.66 -2.36 -9.08
C LEU A 37 3.24 -1.96 -10.49
N ASN A 38 2.40 -0.95 -10.64
CA ASN A 38 1.99 -0.47 -11.96
C ASN A 38 3.15 0.18 -12.72
N GLU A 39 3.99 0.94 -12.03
CA GLU A 39 5.24 1.48 -12.61
C GLU A 39 6.17 0.34 -13.06
N SER A 40 6.37 -0.67 -12.22
CA SER A 40 7.16 -1.85 -12.57
C SER A 40 6.61 -2.58 -13.80
N ARG A 41 5.29 -2.74 -13.91
CA ARG A 41 4.63 -3.34 -15.09
C ARG A 41 4.88 -2.52 -16.36
N LEU A 42 4.83 -1.19 -16.26
CA LEU A 42 5.14 -0.32 -17.39
C LEU A 42 6.60 -0.46 -17.82
N GLU A 43 7.54 -0.49 -16.87
CA GLU A 43 8.96 -0.70 -17.20
C GLU A 43 9.21 -2.04 -17.90
N ILE A 44 8.55 -3.12 -17.47
CA ILE A 44 8.60 -4.41 -18.16
C ILE A 44 8.02 -4.31 -19.58
N ALA A 45 6.86 -3.65 -19.76
CA ALA A 45 6.24 -3.47 -21.06
C ALA A 45 7.10 -2.64 -22.03
N HIS A 46 7.91 -1.70 -21.52
CA HIS A 46 8.87 -0.92 -22.30
C HIS A 46 10.22 -1.63 -22.53
N ASN A 47 10.30 -2.95 -22.27
CA ASN A 47 11.54 -3.75 -22.35
C ASN A 47 12.69 -3.26 -21.44
N ARG A 48 12.37 -2.52 -20.37
CA ARG A 48 13.34 -2.04 -19.37
C ARG A 48 13.34 -2.91 -18.10
N GLY A 49 12.49 -3.93 -18.04
CA GLY A 49 12.45 -4.91 -16.96
C GLY A 49 13.59 -5.93 -17.01
N ILE A 50 13.98 -6.46 -15.85
CA ILE A 50 14.96 -7.54 -15.75
C ILE A 50 14.25 -8.87 -16.07
N VAL A 51 14.64 -9.50 -17.18
CA VAL A 51 14.19 -10.86 -17.51
C VAL A 51 15.11 -11.86 -16.82
N LEU A 52 14.60 -12.49 -15.76
CA LEU A 52 15.28 -13.60 -15.10
C LEU A 52 15.12 -14.86 -15.95
N LYS A 53 16.22 -15.53 -16.27
CA LYS A 53 16.20 -16.78 -17.04
C LYS A 53 16.00 -17.99 -16.14
N SER A 54 16.29 -17.84 -14.85
CA SER A 54 16.09 -18.86 -13.83
C SER A 54 15.92 -18.24 -12.44
N LEU A 55 15.42 -19.04 -11.49
CA LEU A 55 15.32 -18.63 -10.08
C LEU A 55 16.68 -18.31 -9.43
N LYS A 56 17.81 -18.78 -9.99
CA LYS A 56 19.16 -18.42 -9.51
C LYS A 56 19.49 -16.94 -9.79
N ASP A 57 18.80 -16.33 -10.75
CA ASP A 57 19.02 -14.94 -11.12
C ASP A 57 18.24 -13.99 -10.18
N LEU A 58 17.32 -14.52 -9.36
CA LEU A 58 16.62 -13.80 -8.31
C LEU A 58 17.47 -13.85 -7.04
N ARG A 59 18.16 -12.76 -6.72
CA ARG A 59 19.05 -12.67 -5.56
C ARG A 59 18.43 -11.88 -4.42
#